data_AF-A0A0R2T2U2-F1
#
_entry.id   AF-A0A0R2T2U2-F1
#
_cell.length_a   1.000
_cell.length_b   1.000
_cell.length_c   1.000
_cell.angle_alpha   90.00
_cell.angle_beta   90.00
_cell.angle_gamma   90.00
#
_symmetry.space_group_name_H-M   'P 1'
#
loop_
_entity.id
_entity.type
_entity.pdbx_description
1 polymer ?
#
loop_
_entity_poly.entity_id
_entity_poly.type
_entity_poly.pdbx_seq_one_letter_code
_entity_poly.pdbx_strand_id
1 'polypeptide(L)'
;MLNFEGQANELWCKGGEALFIKRLIKESVGYKSQVKLFSSLVSKEESLPSIEKQLKKAKAIFTVLPMEIGHKVSRIVLWWFE
;
A
#
# COMPACT_ATOMS: atom_id res chain seq x y z
N MET A 1 -9.06 3.85 19.79
CA MET A 1 -9.01 5.16 19.09
C MET A 1 -8.32 4.94 17.75
N LEU A 2 -9.09 4.82 16.66
CA LEU A 2 -8.62 4.48 15.30
C LEU A 2 -8.22 5.75 14.53
N ASN A 3 -7.04 6.29 14.82
CA ASN A 3 -6.57 7.56 14.25
C ASN A 3 -6.03 7.44 12.81
N PHE A 4 -6.66 6.60 11.99
CA PHE A 4 -6.52 6.52 10.52
C PHE A 4 -7.89 6.39 9.82
N GLU A 5 -8.99 6.42 10.58
CA GLU A 5 -10.28 6.80 10.00
C GLU A 5 -10.17 8.29 9.70
N GLY A 6 -9.79 8.62 8.47
CA GLY A 6 -9.74 9.99 8.01
C GLY A 6 -11.07 10.71 8.29
N GLN A 7 -11.04 12.03 8.35
CA GLN A 7 -12.30 12.79 8.31
C GLN A 7 -13.11 12.35 7.09
N ALA A 8 -14.44 12.49 7.06
CA ALA A 8 -15.29 11.91 6.00
C ALA A 8 -14.86 12.23 4.53
N ASN A 9 -13.97 13.21 4.32
CA ASN A 9 -13.34 13.58 3.05
C ASN A 9 -11.87 13.12 2.86
N GLU A 10 -11.25 12.54 3.87
CA GLU A 10 -9.94 11.88 3.81
C GLU A 10 -10.17 10.36 3.71
N LEU A 11 -9.94 9.81 2.51
CA LEU A 11 -9.79 8.36 2.27
C LEU A 11 -11.05 7.48 2.44
N TRP A 12 -12.24 7.97 2.05
CA TRP A 12 -13.36 7.07 1.74
C TRP A 12 -13.15 6.35 0.39
N CYS A 13 -12.31 5.32 0.38
CA CYS A 13 -12.33 4.34 -0.69
C CYS A 13 -13.38 3.28 -0.36
N LYS A 14 -14.41 3.10 -1.21
CA LYS A 14 -15.25 1.89 -1.16
C LYS A 14 -14.33 0.68 -1.27
N GLY A 15 -14.15 -0.09 -0.19
CA GLY A 15 -13.18 -1.21 -0.13
C GLY A 15 -11.87 -0.91 0.62
N GLY A 16 -11.72 0.25 1.27
CA GLY A 16 -10.62 0.56 2.19
C GLY A 16 -9.24 0.70 1.55
N GLU A 17 -8.20 0.74 2.39
CA GLU A 17 -6.80 0.90 1.97
C GLU A 17 -6.36 -0.21 1.00
N ALA A 18 -6.83 -1.45 1.18
CA ALA A 18 -6.45 -2.57 0.33
C ALA A 18 -6.90 -2.38 -1.13
N LEU A 19 -8.11 -1.84 -1.37
CA LEU A 19 -8.56 -1.54 -2.73
C LEU A 19 -7.82 -0.35 -3.32
N PHE A 20 -7.55 0.68 -2.51
CA PHE A 20 -6.76 1.84 -2.93
C PHE A 20 -5.37 1.40 -3.41
N ILE A 21 -4.64 0.66 -2.58
CA ILE A 21 -3.29 0.18 -2.90
C ILE A 21 -3.33 -0.79 -4.10
N LYS A 22 -4.36 -1.63 -4.22
CA LYS A 22 -4.54 -2.47 -5.42
C LYS A 22 -4.63 -1.65 -6.71
N ARG A 23 -5.36 -0.53 -6.69
CA ARG A 23 -5.46 0.37 -7.86
C ARG A 23 -4.10 1.00 -8.15
N LEU A 24 -3.42 1.48 -7.11
CA LEU A 24 -2.09 2.08 -7.22
C LEU A 24 -1.06 1.10 -7.81
N ILE A 25 -1.06 -0.16 -7.38
CA ILE A 25 -0.21 -1.22 -7.96
C ILE A 25 -0.53 -1.41 -9.44
N LYS A 26 -1.81 -1.46 -9.81
CA LYS A 26 -2.21 -1.63 -11.22
C LYS A 26 -1.75 -0.47 -12.10
N GLU A 27 -1.89 0.77 -11.61
CA GLU A 27 -1.46 1.97 -12.32
C GLU A 27 0.07 2.04 -12.43
N SER A 28 0.80 1.62 -11.39
CA SER A 28 2.27 1.65 -11.35
C SER A 28 2.93 0.87 -12.49
N VAL A 29 2.28 -0.19 -13.00
CA VAL A 29 2.77 -0.94 -14.17
C VAL A 29 2.91 -0.06 -15.41
N GLY A 30 1.99 0.90 -15.59
CA GLY A 30 2.02 1.84 -16.73
C GLY A 30 3.11 2.91 -16.62
N TYR A 31 3.59 3.18 -15.40
CA TYR A 31 4.60 4.20 -15.12
C TYR A 31 5.97 3.61 -14.76
N LYS A 32 6.14 2.29 -14.92
CA LYS A 32 7.33 1.57 -14.45
C LYS A 32 8.65 2.04 -15.04
N SER A 33 8.64 2.65 -16.24
CA SER A 33 9.84 3.22 -16.89
C SER A 33 10.15 4.65 -16.43
N GLN A 34 9.21 5.32 -15.77
CA GLN A 34 9.33 6.72 -15.36
C GLN A 34 9.58 6.84 -13.86
N VAL A 35 9.08 5.89 -13.07
CA VAL A 35 9.13 5.90 -11.60
C VAL A 35 9.95 4.72 -11.12
N LYS A 36 11.06 5.01 -10.43
CA LYS A 36 11.99 3.99 -9.93
C LYS A 36 11.49 3.23 -8.70
N LEU A 37 10.65 3.87 -7.89
CA LEU A 37 10.19 3.31 -6.63
C LEU A 37 8.81 3.87 -6.29
N PHE A 38 7.90 2.96 -5.93
CA PHE A 38 6.58 3.27 -5.43
C PHE A 38 6.48 2.86 -3.96
N SER A 39 5.65 3.56 -3.19
CA SER A 39 5.47 3.27 -1.77
C SER A 39 4.05 3.55 -1.30
N SER A 40 3.64 2.86 -0.24
CA SER A 40 2.42 3.18 0.51
C SER A 40 2.57 2.77 1.97
N LEU A 41 2.04 3.59 2.87
CA LEU A 41 1.80 3.21 4.26
C LEU A 41 0.60 2.26 4.30
N VAL A 42 0.69 1.22 5.13
CA VAL A 42 -0.35 0.22 5.40
C VAL A 42 -0.61 0.22 6.90
N SER A 43 -1.85 0.53 7.26
CA SER A 43 -2.26 0.67 8.65
C SER A 43 -2.70 -0.66 9.29
N LYS A 44 -3.34 -1.53 8.51
CA LYS A 44 -3.89 -2.80 9.02
C LYS A 44 -3.03 -3.99 8.62
N GLU A 45 -2.82 -4.91 9.55
CA GLU A 45 -1.99 -6.06 9.27
C GLU A 45 -2.62 -6.95 8.18
N GLU A 46 -3.94 -7.09 8.30
CA GLU A 46 -4.84 -7.92 7.50
C GLU A 46 -4.89 -7.50 6.02
N SER A 47 -4.47 -6.27 5.71
CA SER A 47 -4.39 -5.76 4.33
C SER A 47 -3.23 -6.37 3.53
N LEU A 48 -2.14 -6.82 4.18
CA LEU A 48 -0.92 -7.26 3.48
C LEU A 48 -1.13 -8.45 2.54
N PRO A 49 -1.78 -9.55 2.95
CA PRO A 49 -1.90 -10.72 2.07
C PRO A 49 -2.56 -10.37 0.74
N SER A 50 -3.52 -9.45 0.74
CA SER A 50 -4.16 -8.95 -0.48
C SER A 50 -3.21 -8.09 -1.32
N ILE A 51 -2.47 -7.17 -0.68
CA ILE A 51 -1.50 -6.27 -1.32
C ILE A 51 -0.36 -7.09 -1.97
N GLU A 52 0.26 -7.99 -1.22
CA GLU A 52 1.34 -8.86 -1.72
C GLU A 52 0.87 -9.74 -2.89
N LYS A 53 -0.37 -10.25 -2.83
CA LYS A 53 -0.96 -11.00 -3.95
C LYS A 53 -1.07 -10.14 -5.21
N GLN A 54 -1.42 -8.86 -5.09
CA GLN A 54 -1.45 -7.96 -6.25
C GLN A 54 -0.05 -7.61 -6.76
N LEU A 55 0.92 -7.37 -5.88
CA LEU A 55 2.32 -7.11 -6.25
C LEU A 55 2.93 -8.29 -7.01
N LYS A 56 2.72 -9.52 -6.50
CA LYS A 56 3.11 -10.78 -7.17
C LYS A 56 2.45 -10.89 -8.55
N LYS A 57 1.15 -10.58 -8.66
CA LYS A 57 0.43 -10.60 -9.94
C LYS A 57 0.97 -9.55 -10.92
N ALA A 58 1.38 -8.38 -10.43
CA ALA A 58 1.98 -7.32 -11.22
C ALA A 58 3.45 -7.61 -11.60
N LYS A 59 4.04 -8.69 -11.07
CA LYS A 59 5.47 -9.02 -11.20
C LYS A 59 6.39 -7.90 -10.69
N ALA A 60 5.94 -7.17 -9.67
CA ALA A 60 6.75 -6.17 -8.99
C ALA A 60 7.70 -6.85 -8.01
N ILE A 61 8.91 -6.31 -7.86
CA ILE A 61 9.79 -6.61 -6.74
C ILE A 61 9.34 -5.72 -5.59
N PHE A 62 9.22 -6.27 -4.38
CA PHE A 62 8.71 -5.52 -3.24
C PHE A 62 9.34 -5.93 -1.91
N THR A 63 9.29 -5.00 -0.95
CA THR A 63 9.66 -5.23 0.45
C THR A 63 8.68 -4.53 1.37
N VAL A 64 8.55 -5.07 2.59
CA VAL A 64 7.69 -4.50 3.63
C VAL A 64 8.56 -4.14 4.82
N LEU A 65 8.53 -2.87 5.20
CA LEU A 65 9.25 -2.34 6.35
C LEU A 65 8.27 -2.16 7.51
N PRO A 66 8.48 -2.81 8.68
CA PRO A 66 7.69 -2.52 9.86
C PRO A 66 8.01 -1.10 10.36
N MET A 67 7.00 -0.42 10.89
CA MET A 67 7.12 0.93 11.45
C MET A 67 6.28 1.04 12.72
N GLU A 68 6.93 1.40 13.82
CA GLU A 68 6.29 1.65 15.10
C GLU A 68 6.51 3.11 15.50
N ILE A 69 5.42 3.84 15.71
CA ILE A 69 5.47 5.23 16.18
C ILE A 69 4.56 5.34 17.41
N GLY A 70 5.18 5.36 18.59
CA GLY A 70 4.46 5.27 19.86
C GLY A 70 3.67 3.96 19.95
N HIS A 71 2.36 4.06 20.18
CA HIS A 71 1.47 2.89 20.24
C HIS A 71 0.87 2.48 18.89
N LYS A 72 1.36 3.06 17.79
CA LYS A 72 0.85 2.76 16.44
C LYS A 72 1.83 1.84 15.72
N VAL A 73 1.37 0.64 15.42
CA VAL A 73 2.05 -0.29 14.51
C VAL A 73 1.52 -0.06 13.10
N SER A 74 2.42 0.13 12.16
CA SER A 74 2.14 0.33 10.74
C SER A 74 3.25 -0.30 9.91
N ARG A 75 3.09 -0.32 8.59
CA ARG A 75 4.11 -0.86 7.69
C ARG A 75 4.22 -0.02 6.43
N ILE A 76 5.43 0.17 5.90
CA ILE A 76 5.61 0.73 4.56
C ILE A 76 5.81 -0.43 3.60
N VAL A 77 4.97 -0.49 2.56
CA VAL A 77 5.19 -1.37 1.41
C VAL A 77 5.90 -0.55 0.34
N LEU A 78 7.06 -1.05 -0.09
CA LEU A 78 7.86 -0.49 -1.18
C LEU A 78 7.84 -1.46 -2.35
N TRP A 79 7.68 -0.97 -3.58
CA TRP A 79 7.80 -1.82 -4.76
C TRP A 79 8.34 -1.07 -5.99
N TRP A 80 8.94 -1.83 -6.89
CA TRP A 80 9.51 -1.35 -8.15
C TRP A 80 9.45 -2.46 -9.21
N PHE A 81 9.87 -2.11 -10.42
CA PHE A 81 9.91 -3.00 -11.56
C PHE A 81 11.30 -2.96 -12.20
N GLU A 82 11.69 -4.08 -12.81
CA GLU A 82 12.79 -4.17 -13.76
C GLU A 82 12.31 -3.90 -15.20
#